data_AF-A0A2U4EXI3-F1
#
_entry.id   AF-A0A2U4EXI3-F1
#
_cell.length_a   1.000
_cell.length_b   1.000
_cell.length_c   1.000
_cell.angle_alpha   90.00
_cell.angle_beta   90.00
_cell.angle_gamma   90.00
#
_symmetry.space_group_name_H-M   'P 1'
#
loop_
_entity.id
_entity.type
_entity.pdbx_description
1 polymer ?
#
loop_
_entity_poly.entity_id
_entity_poly.type
_entity_poly.pdbx_seq_one_letter_code
_entity_poly.pdbx_strand_id
1 'polypeptide(L)'
;MSYSKLIIKNFGKIKEAEIELSNFILFVGDNNSGKSYLMTLIYGLMKYSKDIADIMFQDKEFIYSLEEYREMHDIIEKYILINKNINRGKDIFKIFSDTENNHLLSKNELNIFYNISNKLLDKYKTEILKFIFNDNEHVINLESIYFDYSNYLFNIFITKKSLFIRKLHSFSISEIENDDSIDHIFIMRNIFSNILENNSSSFALKFLPTSRTGFLLTYKELSKISNMQQFSIGEKKEKTLFQKPIIDFINSLIDLSYNYEENEDFKDIIEILENNILKGKININKETNAMYYQPSNSDLKVPMHLCSAVITEVAPLYLFLKYYNIFGDLFIEEPELSLHLKLQKQLARVLINLVNKKRNVIISTHSDTILEHINNMAVLHSMKDDNKKNQILKEYSYTEDDTIDIGKIRIYQFDTDDNDITTIKELKGDRETGFYIETFHKYINNASLEYDAINED
;
A
#
# COMPACT_ATOMS: atom_id res chain seq x y z
N MET A 1 -0.53 -12.30 -13.30
CA MET A 1 -1.23 -11.87 -12.07
C MET A 1 -2.28 -10.86 -12.45
N SER A 2 -3.34 -10.75 -11.65
CA SER A 2 -4.52 -9.93 -11.95
C SER A 2 -4.47 -8.70 -11.04
N TYR A 3 -4.19 -7.53 -11.59
CA TYR A 3 -4.14 -6.25 -10.87
C TYR A 3 -5.15 -5.28 -11.48
N SER A 4 -5.73 -4.45 -10.62
CA SER A 4 -6.45 -3.26 -11.07
C SER A 4 -5.45 -2.16 -11.39
N LYS A 5 -5.88 -1.23 -12.24
CA LYS A 5 -5.11 -0.07 -12.63
C LYS A 5 -5.89 1.18 -12.30
N LEU A 6 -5.31 2.08 -11.52
CA LEU A 6 -5.91 3.36 -11.17
C LEU A 6 -5.55 4.39 -12.24
N ILE A 7 -6.57 5.07 -12.77
CA ILE A 7 -6.40 6.18 -13.70
C ILE A 7 -6.98 7.45 -13.08
N ILE A 8 -6.19 8.51 -13.09
CA ILE A 8 -6.58 9.84 -12.59
C ILE A 8 -6.17 10.93 -13.58
N LYS A 9 -6.96 12.01 -13.62
CA LYS A 9 -6.66 13.20 -14.42
C LYS A 9 -6.72 14.46 -13.58
N ASN A 10 -5.76 15.35 -13.82
CA ASN A 10 -5.62 16.66 -13.19
C ASN A 10 -5.77 16.60 -11.66
N PHE A 11 -4.95 15.74 -11.02
CA PHE A 11 -4.90 15.60 -9.58
C PHE A 11 -3.81 16.47 -8.96
N GLY A 12 -4.18 17.59 -8.35
CA GLY A 12 -3.22 18.62 -7.98
C GLY A 12 -2.47 19.08 -9.24
N LYS A 13 -1.16 18.84 -9.28
CA LYS A 13 -0.34 19.11 -10.47
C LYS A 13 -0.10 17.92 -11.40
N ILE A 14 -0.56 16.73 -11.02
CA ILE A 14 -0.43 15.54 -11.86
C ILE A 14 -1.44 15.66 -12.99
N LYS A 15 -0.95 15.81 -14.22
CA LYS A 15 -1.81 15.93 -15.41
C LYS A 15 -2.63 14.67 -15.64
N GLU A 16 -1.95 13.52 -15.62
CA GLU A 16 -2.54 12.20 -15.80
C GLU A 16 -1.65 11.16 -15.13
N ALA A 17 -2.26 10.15 -14.50
CA ALA A 17 -1.55 8.99 -13.99
C ALA A 17 -2.31 7.72 -14.35
N GLU A 18 -1.56 6.69 -14.73
CA GLU A 18 -2.07 5.34 -14.99
C GLU A 18 -1.20 4.35 -14.23
N ILE A 19 -1.68 3.88 -13.08
CA ILE A 19 -0.90 3.10 -12.11
C ILE A 19 -1.51 1.70 -11.97
N GLU A 20 -0.83 0.69 -12.50
CA GLU A 20 -1.11 -0.72 -12.19
C GLU A 20 -0.70 -1.03 -10.73
N LEU A 21 -1.66 -1.46 -9.91
CA LEU A 21 -1.47 -1.76 -8.50
C LEU A 21 -0.82 -3.14 -8.29
N SER A 22 0.43 -3.27 -8.74
CA SER A 22 1.24 -4.50 -8.73
C SER A 22 1.87 -4.80 -7.35
N ASN A 23 2.78 -5.80 -7.30
CA ASN A 23 3.44 -6.18 -6.04
C ASN A 23 4.50 -5.18 -5.57
N PHE A 24 5.30 -4.61 -6.47
CA PHE A 24 6.32 -3.63 -6.08
C PHE A 24 6.24 -2.41 -6.96
N ILE A 25 5.77 -1.31 -6.39
CA ILE A 25 5.59 -0.04 -7.09
C ILE A 25 6.60 0.97 -6.57
N LEU A 26 7.33 1.59 -7.49
CA LEU A 26 8.29 2.64 -7.19
C LEU A 26 7.85 3.92 -7.89
N PHE A 27 7.51 4.94 -7.10
CA PHE A 27 7.32 6.31 -7.57
C PHE A 27 8.66 7.03 -7.47
N VAL A 28 9.23 7.37 -8.62
CA VAL A 28 10.56 7.96 -8.75
C VAL A 28 10.43 9.36 -9.31
N GLY A 29 11.25 10.30 -8.86
CA GLY A 29 11.34 11.63 -9.45
C GLY A 29 11.63 12.68 -8.39
N ASP A 30 11.64 13.95 -8.79
CA ASP A 30 12.04 15.05 -7.91
C ASP A 30 11.07 15.29 -6.75
N ASN A 31 11.57 15.96 -5.71
CA ASN A 31 10.73 16.45 -4.63
C ASN A 31 9.67 17.40 -5.17
N ASN A 32 8.52 17.45 -4.50
CA ASN A 32 7.39 18.25 -4.97
C ASN A 32 7.00 17.87 -6.41
N SER A 33 6.83 16.59 -6.75
CA SER A 33 6.24 16.15 -8.03
C SER A 33 4.84 15.52 -7.88
N GLY A 34 4.31 15.48 -6.65
CA GLY A 34 2.99 14.90 -6.36
C GLY A 34 2.99 13.41 -5.98
N LYS A 35 4.17 12.76 -5.88
CA LYS A 35 4.32 11.36 -5.41
C LYS A 35 3.54 11.09 -4.12
N SER A 36 3.74 11.93 -3.10
CA SER A 36 3.05 11.82 -1.81
C SER A 36 1.53 11.92 -1.94
N TYR A 37 1.02 12.83 -2.77
CA TYR A 37 -0.42 12.96 -2.99
C TYR A 37 -1.01 11.71 -3.63
N LEU A 38 -0.37 11.20 -4.69
CA LEU A 38 -0.82 9.98 -5.35
C LEU A 38 -0.77 8.78 -4.40
N MET A 39 0.30 8.68 -3.62
CA MET A 39 0.47 7.59 -2.67
C MET A 39 -0.56 7.65 -1.53
N THR A 40 -0.85 8.83 -0.98
CA THR A 40 -1.94 9.05 -0.02
C THR A 40 -3.30 8.69 -0.60
N LEU A 41 -3.58 9.05 -1.86
CA LEU A 41 -4.83 8.71 -2.53
C LEU A 41 -4.98 7.18 -2.67
N ILE A 42 -3.97 6.50 -3.19
CA ILE A 42 -3.99 5.04 -3.36
C ILE A 42 -4.16 4.35 -2.00
N TYR A 43 -3.38 4.77 -0.99
CA TYR A 43 -3.51 4.24 0.37
C TYR A 43 -4.93 4.44 0.90
N GLY A 44 -5.49 5.65 0.78
CA GLY A 44 -6.81 5.98 1.30
C GLY A 44 -7.94 5.18 0.63
N LEU A 45 -7.89 5.03 -0.70
CA LEU A 45 -8.84 4.23 -1.46
C LEU A 45 -8.86 2.77 -0.99
N MET A 46 -7.68 2.20 -0.75
CA MET A 46 -7.54 0.81 -0.31
C MET A 46 -7.85 0.61 1.17
N LYS A 47 -7.38 1.52 2.04
CA LYS A 47 -7.47 1.42 3.50
C LYS A 47 -8.89 1.68 4.01
N TYR A 48 -9.55 2.69 3.45
CA TYR A 48 -10.88 3.12 3.89
C TYR A 48 -11.97 2.72 2.91
N SER A 49 -11.77 1.60 2.21
CA SER A 49 -12.67 1.11 1.17
C SER A 49 -14.13 0.98 1.62
N LYS A 50 -14.36 0.64 2.89
CA LYS A 50 -15.70 0.56 3.50
C LYS A 50 -16.33 1.93 3.68
N ASP A 51 -15.62 2.88 4.30
CA ASP A 51 -16.10 4.26 4.49
C ASP A 51 -16.33 4.95 3.14
N ILE A 52 -15.46 4.68 2.16
CA ILE A 52 -15.59 5.21 0.81
C ILE A 52 -16.82 4.59 0.12
N ALA A 53 -17.07 3.30 0.30
CA ALA A 53 -18.30 2.69 -0.17
C ALA A 53 -19.53 3.29 0.53
N ASP A 54 -19.48 3.64 1.82
CA ASP A 54 -20.56 4.38 2.47
C ASP A 54 -20.79 5.77 1.83
N ILE A 55 -19.72 6.50 1.52
CA ILE A 55 -19.81 7.78 0.78
C ILE A 55 -20.44 7.58 -0.60
N MET A 56 -20.04 6.55 -1.34
CA MET A 56 -20.61 6.23 -2.66
C MET A 56 -22.11 5.93 -2.59
N PHE A 57 -22.57 5.36 -1.47
CA PHE A 57 -23.96 4.97 -1.26
C PHE A 57 -24.78 5.98 -0.44
N GLN A 58 -24.25 7.20 -0.21
CA GLN A 58 -24.91 8.20 0.63
C GLN A 58 -26.26 8.70 0.08
N ASP A 59 -26.40 8.76 -1.25
CA ASP A 59 -27.63 9.18 -1.94
C ASP A 59 -28.37 7.96 -2.50
N LYS A 60 -29.23 7.36 -1.67
CA LYS A 60 -29.99 6.17 -2.04
C LYS A 60 -30.98 6.41 -3.19
N GLU A 61 -31.60 7.60 -3.23
CA GLU A 61 -32.58 7.93 -4.28
C GLU A 61 -31.91 7.96 -5.65
N PHE A 62 -30.74 8.59 -5.75
CA PHE A 62 -29.95 8.55 -6.98
C PHE A 62 -29.60 7.11 -7.38
N ILE A 63 -29.16 6.27 -6.44
CA ILE A 63 -28.79 4.87 -6.74
C ILE A 63 -29.99 4.09 -7.26
N TYR A 64 -31.16 4.21 -6.62
CA TYR A 64 -32.38 3.54 -7.07
C TYR A 64 -32.88 4.03 -8.44
N SER A 65 -32.48 5.22 -8.87
CA SER A 65 -32.81 5.77 -10.18
C SER A 65 -31.96 5.20 -11.33
N LEU A 66 -30.83 4.56 -11.02
CA LEU A 66 -29.94 3.98 -12.03
C LEU A 66 -30.56 2.72 -12.64
N GLU A 67 -30.57 2.62 -13.97
CA GLU A 67 -30.97 1.37 -14.65
C GLU A 67 -30.03 0.22 -14.27
N GLU A 68 -28.74 0.53 -14.15
CA GLU A 68 -27.70 -0.43 -13.81
C GLU A 68 -27.85 -0.96 -12.37
N TYR A 69 -28.51 -0.22 -11.47
CA TYR A 69 -28.85 -0.73 -10.13
C TYR A 69 -29.83 -1.91 -10.21
N ARG A 70 -30.82 -1.85 -11.11
CA ARG A 70 -31.77 -2.95 -11.31
C ARG A 70 -31.06 -4.21 -11.81
N GLU A 71 -30.09 -4.04 -12.72
CA GLU A 71 -29.28 -5.17 -13.19
C GLU A 71 -28.48 -5.81 -12.05
N MET A 72 -27.79 -5.01 -11.21
CA MET A 72 -27.07 -5.56 -10.04
C MET A 72 -28.03 -6.26 -9.06
N HIS A 73 -29.21 -5.68 -8.83
CA HIS A 73 -30.23 -6.28 -7.97
C HIS A 73 -30.66 -7.66 -8.49
N ASP A 74 -30.96 -7.77 -9.79
CA ASP A 74 -31.39 -9.01 -10.40
C ASP A 74 -30.28 -10.08 -10.40
N ILE A 75 -29.02 -9.67 -10.56
CA ILE A 75 -27.86 -10.57 -10.41
C ILE A 75 -27.77 -11.10 -8.99
N ILE A 76 -27.92 -10.24 -7.98
CA ILE A 76 -27.88 -10.65 -6.57
C ILE A 76 -29.00 -11.67 -6.29
N GLU A 77 -30.24 -11.37 -6.69
CA GLU A 77 -31.39 -12.28 -6.52
C GLU A 77 -31.18 -13.63 -7.23
N LYS A 78 -30.67 -13.61 -8.46
CA LYS A 78 -30.31 -14.82 -9.21
C LYS A 78 -29.38 -15.71 -8.40
N TYR A 79 -28.29 -15.17 -7.85
CA TYR A 79 -27.32 -15.97 -7.10
C TYR A 79 -27.84 -16.42 -5.73
N ILE A 80 -28.65 -15.60 -5.05
CA ILE A 80 -29.33 -16.02 -3.82
C ILE A 80 -30.24 -17.22 -4.09
N LEU A 81 -30.97 -17.23 -5.22
CA LEU A 81 -31.82 -18.34 -5.61
C LEU A 81 -31.02 -19.61 -5.96
N ILE A 82 -29.97 -19.47 -6.79
CA ILE A 82 -29.08 -20.57 -7.19
C ILE A 82 -28.44 -21.22 -5.94
N ASN A 83 -28.08 -20.40 -4.95
CA ASN A 83 -27.30 -20.84 -3.78
C ASN A 83 -28.17 -21.11 -2.54
N LYS A 84 -29.51 -21.11 -2.66
CA LYS A 84 -30.46 -21.19 -1.53
C LYS A 84 -30.23 -22.36 -0.57
N ASN A 85 -29.75 -23.50 -1.07
CA ASN A 85 -29.56 -24.72 -0.28
C ASN A 85 -28.13 -24.87 0.28
N ILE A 86 -27.23 -23.94 -0.02
CA ILE A 86 -25.82 -24.02 0.37
C ILE A 86 -25.64 -23.24 1.67
N ASN A 87 -25.60 -23.96 2.79
CA ASN A 87 -25.64 -23.32 4.10
C ASN A 87 -24.27 -23.17 4.77
N ARG A 88 -23.32 -24.14 4.80
CA ARG A 88 -21.98 -23.93 5.44
C ARG A 88 -20.84 -24.86 5.01
N GLY A 89 -19.60 -24.32 5.06
CA GLY A 89 -18.36 -25.04 5.36
C GLY A 89 -17.64 -25.70 4.19
N LYS A 90 -17.71 -27.03 4.09
CA LYS A 90 -16.96 -27.81 3.08
C LYS A 90 -17.39 -27.50 1.65
N ASP A 91 -18.66 -27.16 1.47
CA ASP A 91 -19.22 -26.85 0.15
C ASP A 91 -18.63 -25.54 -0.41
N ILE A 92 -18.34 -24.56 0.44
CA ILE A 92 -17.80 -23.25 0.03
C ILE A 92 -16.37 -23.40 -0.54
N PHE A 93 -15.51 -24.16 0.14
CA PHE A 93 -14.16 -24.43 -0.36
C PHE A 93 -14.20 -25.17 -1.70
N LYS A 94 -15.14 -26.12 -1.86
CA LYS A 94 -15.33 -26.84 -3.12
C LYS A 94 -15.81 -25.91 -4.23
N ILE A 95 -16.74 -25.00 -3.95
CA ILE A 95 -17.25 -24.01 -4.91
C ILE A 95 -16.12 -23.12 -5.43
N PHE A 96 -15.28 -22.57 -4.55
CA PHE A 96 -14.15 -21.75 -4.99
C PHE A 96 -12.98 -22.53 -5.61
N SER A 97 -13.01 -23.86 -5.59
CA SER A 97 -11.99 -24.72 -6.25
C SER A 97 -12.41 -25.19 -7.64
N ASP A 98 -13.69 -25.06 -7.99
CA ASP A 98 -14.25 -25.54 -9.24
C ASP A 98 -14.54 -24.34 -10.16
N THR A 99 -13.73 -24.18 -11.22
CA THR A 99 -13.78 -23.02 -12.11
C THR A 99 -14.96 -23.05 -13.10
N GLU A 100 -15.67 -24.17 -13.23
CA GLU A 100 -16.86 -24.32 -14.10
C GLU A 100 -18.18 -24.17 -13.33
N ASN A 101 -18.10 -23.74 -12.07
CA ASN A 101 -19.25 -23.80 -11.18
C ASN A 101 -20.18 -22.58 -11.34
N ASN A 102 -21.45 -22.84 -11.64
CA ASN A 102 -22.50 -21.82 -11.85
C ASN A 102 -22.92 -21.05 -10.58
N HIS A 103 -22.21 -21.25 -9.47
CA HIS A 103 -22.49 -20.66 -8.17
C HIS A 103 -21.79 -19.31 -7.96
N LEU A 104 -20.80 -18.98 -8.77
CA LEU A 104 -20.01 -17.74 -8.71
C LEU A 104 -20.47 -16.72 -9.76
N LEU A 105 -20.35 -15.43 -9.45
CA LEU A 105 -20.60 -14.35 -10.41
C LEU A 105 -19.70 -14.52 -11.64
N SER A 106 -20.28 -14.42 -12.84
CA SER A 106 -19.52 -14.45 -14.08
C SER A 106 -18.73 -13.15 -14.30
N LYS A 107 -17.70 -13.19 -15.16
CA LYS A 107 -16.92 -11.99 -15.53
C LYS A 107 -17.80 -10.86 -16.08
N ASN A 108 -18.80 -11.20 -16.91
CA ASN A 108 -19.68 -10.21 -17.51
C ASN A 108 -20.58 -9.52 -16.46
N GLU A 109 -21.08 -10.30 -15.48
CA GLU A 109 -21.86 -9.74 -14.38
C GLU A 109 -20.99 -8.87 -13.47
N LEU A 110 -19.75 -9.31 -13.16
CA LEU A 110 -18.82 -8.53 -12.36
C LEU A 110 -18.46 -7.18 -13.00
N ASN A 111 -18.36 -7.13 -14.34
CA ASN A 111 -18.11 -5.88 -15.07
C ASN A 111 -19.21 -4.83 -14.85
N ILE A 112 -20.46 -5.25 -14.60
CA ILE A 112 -21.55 -4.32 -14.26
C ILE A 112 -21.26 -3.62 -12.93
N PHE A 113 -20.81 -4.38 -11.92
CA PHE A 113 -20.39 -3.81 -10.63
C PHE A 113 -19.19 -2.87 -10.78
N TYR A 114 -18.20 -3.21 -11.62
CA TYR A 114 -17.06 -2.34 -11.91
C TYR A 114 -17.46 -1.01 -12.54
N ASN A 115 -18.33 -1.03 -13.54
CA ASN A 115 -18.79 0.18 -14.23
C ASN A 115 -19.51 1.14 -13.28
N ILE A 116 -20.40 0.61 -12.43
CA ILE A 116 -21.16 1.41 -11.47
C ILE A 116 -20.25 1.91 -10.35
N SER A 117 -19.32 1.07 -9.88
CA SER A 117 -18.31 1.49 -8.89
C SER A 117 -17.49 2.68 -9.40
N ASN A 118 -17.03 2.65 -10.65
CA ASN A 118 -16.34 3.78 -11.27
C ASN A 118 -17.23 5.02 -11.41
N LYS A 119 -18.49 4.86 -11.80
CA LYS A 119 -19.45 5.97 -11.91
C LYS A 119 -19.68 6.67 -10.57
N LEU A 120 -19.82 5.90 -9.49
CA LEU A 120 -19.98 6.46 -8.14
C LEU A 120 -18.67 7.05 -7.60
N LEU A 121 -17.52 6.40 -7.87
CA LEU A 121 -16.21 6.90 -7.50
C LEU A 121 -15.94 8.28 -8.10
N ASP A 122 -16.22 8.44 -9.39
CA ASP A 122 -16.02 9.73 -10.06
C ASP A 122 -17.03 10.80 -9.64
N LYS A 123 -18.28 10.40 -9.34
CA LYS A 123 -19.31 11.31 -8.82
C LYS A 123 -18.93 11.89 -7.45
N TYR A 124 -18.45 11.06 -6.54
CA TYR A 124 -18.17 11.43 -5.14
C TYR A 124 -16.68 11.66 -4.85
N LYS A 125 -15.86 11.87 -5.89
CA LYS A 125 -14.42 12.04 -5.77
C LYS A 125 -14.03 13.17 -4.81
N THR A 126 -14.80 14.26 -4.79
CA THR A 126 -14.54 15.41 -3.92
C THR A 126 -14.75 15.05 -2.45
N GLU A 127 -15.85 14.38 -2.10
CA GLU A 127 -16.14 13.91 -0.74
C GLU A 127 -15.11 12.89 -0.28
N ILE A 128 -14.71 11.97 -1.16
CA ILE A 128 -13.69 10.95 -0.91
C ILE A 128 -12.34 11.62 -0.63
N LEU A 129 -11.94 12.62 -1.43
CA LEU A 129 -10.71 13.38 -1.20
C LEU A 129 -10.75 14.12 0.14
N LYS A 130 -11.86 14.82 0.44
CA LYS A 130 -12.03 15.51 1.72
C LYS A 130 -11.87 14.55 2.90
N PHE A 131 -12.42 13.35 2.76
CA PHE A 131 -12.29 12.29 3.76
C PHE A 131 -10.86 11.77 3.90
N ILE A 132 -10.19 11.36 2.81
CA ILE A 132 -8.83 10.81 2.84
C ILE A 132 -7.81 11.83 3.36
N PHE A 133 -7.88 13.06 2.85
CA PHE A 133 -6.97 14.14 3.22
C PHE A 133 -7.36 14.82 4.54
N ASN A 134 -8.52 14.48 5.09
CA ASN A 134 -9.06 15.08 6.31
C ASN A 134 -9.16 16.63 6.22
N ASP A 135 -9.46 17.15 5.03
CA ASP A 135 -9.62 18.59 4.77
C ASP A 135 -10.95 18.84 4.05
N ASN A 136 -11.81 19.70 4.63
CA ASN A 136 -13.12 20.02 4.05
C ASN A 136 -13.11 21.33 3.26
N GLU A 137 -12.09 22.17 3.46
CA GLU A 137 -11.98 23.53 2.97
C GLU A 137 -11.03 23.61 1.76
N HIS A 138 -9.89 22.92 1.82
CA HIS A 138 -8.85 22.97 0.78
C HIS A 138 -8.82 21.68 -0.03
N VAL A 139 -9.83 21.50 -0.88
CA VAL A 139 -9.91 20.30 -1.74
C VAL A 139 -8.85 20.39 -2.84
N ILE A 140 -8.00 19.37 -2.91
CA ILE A 140 -7.07 19.19 -4.03
C ILE A 140 -7.89 18.96 -5.29
N ASN A 141 -7.59 19.69 -6.37
CA ASN A 141 -8.27 19.49 -7.65
C ASN A 141 -8.11 18.04 -8.13
N LEU A 142 -9.19 17.43 -8.62
CA LEU A 142 -9.20 16.11 -9.26
C LEU A 142 -10.32 16.12 -10.29
N GLU A 143 -9.97 16.07 -11.57
CA GLU A 143 -10.96 16.13 -12.65
C GLU A 143 -11.69 14.80 -12.81
N SER A 144 -10.95 13.70 -12.84
CA SER A 144 -11.55 12.38 -12.97
C SER A 144 -10.75 11.31 -12.27
N ILE A 145 -11.44 10.28 -11.79
CA ILE A 145 -10.85 9.08 -11.21
C ILE A 145 -11.64 7.84 -11.63
N TYR A 146 -10.95 6.81 -12.09
CA TYR A 146 -11.56 5.51 -12.36
C TYR A 146 -10.52 4.40 -12.28
N PHE A 147 -10.99 3.17 -12.13
CA PHE A 147 -10.17 1.97 -12.18
C PHE A 147 -10.44 1.17 -13.47
N ASP A 148 -9.38 0.71 -14.11
CA ASP A 148 -9.46 -0.35 -15.10
C ASP A 148 -9.28 -1.71 -14.42
N TYR A 149 -10.32 -2.55 -14.54
CA TYR A 149 -10.39 -3.90 -13.98
C TYR A 149 -10.30 -4.99 -15.06
N SER A 150 -9.91 -4.67 -16.29
CA SER A 150 -9.87 -5.62 -17.42
C SER A 150 -9.05 -6.88 -17.10
N ASN A 151 -7.97 -6.69 -16.33
CA ASN A 151 -7.07 -7.73 -15.86
C ASN A 151 -7.29 -8.10 -14.38
N TYR A 152 -8.28 -7.50 -13.69
CA TYR A 152 -8.57 -7.78 -12.29
C TYR A 152 -9.82 -8.66 -12.15
N LEU A 153 -9.66 -9.86 -11.59
CA LEU A 153 -10.77 -10.78 -11.34
C LEU A 153 -10.68 -11.36 -9.94
N PHE A 154 -11.83 -11.44 -9.30
CA PHE A 154 -11.98 -12.14 -8.03
C PHE A 154 -13.36 -12.80 -7.96
N ASN A 155 -13.49 -13.78 -7.07
CA ASN A 155 -14.68 -14.62 -7.03
C ASN A 155 -15.65 -14.10 -5.97
N ILE A 156 -16.92 -13.94 -6.37
CA ILE A 156 -18.02 -13.54 -5.49
C ILE A 156 -19.02 -14.69 -5.42
N PHE A 157 -19.37 -15.10 -4.20
CA PHE A 157 -20.37 -16.10 -3.89
C PHE A 157 -21.39 -15.51 -2.92
N ILE A 158 -22.67 -15.49 -3.32
CA ILE A 158 -23.75 -14.85 -2.58
C ILE A 158 -24.76 -15.91 -2.14
N THR A 159 -25.12 -15.92 -0.88
CA THR A 159 -26.22 -16.72 -0.33
C THR A 159 -27.24 -15.81 0.34
N LYS A 160 -28.37 -16.36 0.79
CA LYS A 160 -29.34 -15.60 1.57
C LYS A 160 -28.73 -15.03 2.87
N LYS A 161 -27.81 -15.76 3.50
CA LYS A 161 -27.28 -15.44 4.83
C LYS A 161 -25.96 -14.69 4.81
N SER A 162 -25.17 -14.87 3.76
CA SER A 162 -23.80 -14.37 3.72
C SER A 162 -23.27 -14.14 2.31
N LEU A 163 -22.40 -13.14 2.21
CA LEU A 163 -21.58 -12.80 1.05
C LEU A 163 -20.15 -13.28 1.30
N PHE A 164 -19.58 -13.99 0.34
CA PHE A 164 -18.20 -14.44 0.37
C PHE A 164 -17.45 -13.89 -0.83
N ILE A 165 -16.29 -13.32 -0.58
CA ILE A 165 -15.41 -12.77 -1.63
C ILE A 165 -14.02 -13.37 -1.45
N ARG A 166 -13.52 -14.01 -2.51
CA ARG A 166 -12.19 -14.62 -2.54
C ARG A 166 -11.32 -13.90 -3.57
N LYS A 167 -10.23 -13.31 -3.09
CA LYS A 167 -9.16 -12.70 -3.88
C LYS A 167 -7.91 -13.57 -3.84
N LEU A 168 -6.82 -13.09 -4.45
CA LEU A 168 -5.56 -13.83 -4.50
C LEU A 168 -4.95 -14.09 -3.12
N HIS A 169 -5.01 -13.10 -2.21
CA HIS A 169 -4.38 -13.17 -0.89
C HIS A 169 -5.35 -12.91 0.27
N SER A 170 -6.65 -12.75 0.00
CA SER A 170 -7.65 -12.52 1.04
C SER A 170 -8.96 -13.26 0.77
N PHE A 171 -9.68 -13.52 1.86
CA PHE A 171 -11.01 -14.07 1.86
C PHE A 171 -11.86 -13.27 2.86
N SER A 172 -12.97 -12.70 2.42
CA SER A 172 -13.88 -11.96 3.27
C SER A 172 -15.25 -12.61 3.33
N ILE A 173 -15.85 -12.59 4.50
CA ILE A 173 -17.22 -13.01 4.75
C ILE A 173 -18.00 -11.86 5.39
N SER A 174 -19.16 -11.55 4.85
CA SER A 174 -20.11 -10.59 5.43
C SER A 174 -21.45 -11.28 5.64
N GLU A 175 -21.98 -11.22 6.86
CA GLU A 175 -23.32 -11.73 7.16
C GLU A 175 -24.38 -10.73 6.67
N ILE A 176 -25.43 -11.23 6.01
CA ILE A 176 -26.48 -10.45 5.34
C ILE A 176 -27.79 -10.44 6.17
N GLU A 177 -28.10 -11.51 6.91
CA GLU A 177 -29.43 -11.71 7.48
C GLU A 177 -29.76 -10.77 8.65
N ASN A 178 -30.83 -9.97 8.46
CA ASN A 178 -31.80 -9.57 9.48
C ASN A 178 -33.11 -10.35 9.21
N ASP A 179 -33.89 -10.68 10.24
CA ASP A 179 -35.00 -11.65 10.19
C ASP A 179 -36.12 -11.39 9.15
N ASP A 180 -36.25 -10.17 8.60
CA ASP A 180 -37.42 -9.77 7.79
C ASP A 180 -37.16 -9.42 6.29
N SER A 181 -35.93 -9.08 5.87
CA SER A 181 -35.65 -8.74 4.45
C SER A 181 -34.14 -8.77 4.08
N ILE A 182 -33.84 -8.97 2.79
CA ILE A 182 -32.47 -8.88 2.24
C ILE A 182 -32.15 -7.41 1.96
N ASP A 183 -31.05 -6.91 2.50
CA ASP A 183 -30.55 -5.56 2.19
C ASP A 183 -29.58 -5.60 0.99
N HIS A 184 -30.10 -5.39 -0.22
CA HIS A 184 -29.29 -5.37 -1.44
C HIS A 184 -28.24 -4.26 -1.44
N ILE A 185 -28.54 -3.11 -0.81
CA ILE A 185 -27.58 -1.99 -0.71
C ILE A 185 -26.41 -2.41 0.17
N PHE A 186 -26.67 -3.12 1.27
CA PHE A 186 -25.60 -3.70 2.09
C PHE A 186 -24.71 -4.64 1.29
N ILE A 187 -25.28 -5.55 0.49
CA ILE A 187 -24.52 -6.49 -0.36
C ILE A 187 -23.66 -5.71 -1.37
N MET A 188 -24.27 -4.78 -2.12
CA MET A 188 -23.58 -3.98 -3.13
C MET A 188 -22.45 -3.15 -2.52
N ARG A 189 -22.68 -2.51 -1.37
CA ARG A 189 -21.65 -1.75 -0.65
C ARG A 189 -20.46 -2.63 -0.26
N ASN A 190 -20.70 -3.84 0.26
CA ASN A 190 -19.63 -4.78 0.59
C ASN A 190 -18.87 -5.28 -0.65
N ILE A 191 -19.55 -5.44 -1.79
CA ILE A 191 -18.89 -5.74 -3.06
C ILE A 191 -18.00 -4.56 -3.46
N PHE A 192 -18.51 -3.33 -3.41
CA PHE A 192 -17.77 -2.13 -3.83
C PHE A 192 -16.56 -1.85 -2.94
N SER A 193 -16.67 -2.04 -1.62
CA SER A 193 -15.51 -1.95 -0.74
C SER A 193 -14.42 -2.97 -1.12
N ASN A 194 -14.83 -4.19 -1.51
CA ASN A 194 -13.88 -5.21 -1.98
C ASN A 194 -13.34 -4.91 -3.40
N ILE A 195 -14.06 -4.17 -4.24
CA ILE A 195 -13.56 -3.74 -5.55
C ILE A 195 -12.44 -2.70 -5.39
N LEU A 196 -12.55 -1.81 -4.40
CA LEU A 196 -11.54 -0.78 -4.10
C LEU A 196 -10.30 -1.36 -3.39
N GLU A 197 -10.48 -2.41 -2.58
CA GLU A 197 -9.36 -3.16 -2.04
C GLU A 197 -8.64 -3.94 -3.15
N ASN A 198 -7.31 -3.94 -3.16
CA ASN A 198 -6.53 -4.80 -4.06
C ASN A 198 -6.54 -6.27 -3.58
N ASN A 199 -5.54 -7.08 -3.91
CA ASN A 199 -5.45 -8.50 -3.57
C ASN A 199 -5.34 -8.82 -2.07
N SER A 200 -4.98 -7.84 -1.23
CA SER A 200 -4.83 -7.95 0.23
C SER A 200 -5.98 -7.22 0.96
N SER A 201 -6.27 -7.62 2.20
CA SER A 201 -7.31 -6.96 3.01
C SER A 201 -6.87 -5.58 3.51
N SER A 202 -7.83 -4.65 3.59
CA SER A 202 -7.61 -3.27 4.07
C SER A 202 -7.05 -3.17 5.51
N PHE A 203 -7.40 -4.15 6.36
CA PHE A 203 -6.98 -4.16 7.77
C PHE A 203 -5.47 -4.27 7.97
N ALA A 204 -4.77 -4.92 7.06
CA ALA A 204 -3.34 -5.23 7.20
C ALA A 204 -2.40 -4.14 6.62
N LEU A 205 -2.97 -3.12 5.95
CA LEU A 205 -2.23 -2.03 5.31
C LEU A 205 -1.54 -1.11 6.32
N LYS A 206 -0.25 -0.82 6.09
CA LYS A 206 0.58 0.11 6.87
C LYS A 206 1.13 1.24 5.99
N PHE A 207 1.22 2.44 6.55
CA PHE A 207 1.78 3.62 5.91
C PHE A 207 2.89 4.21 6.77
N LEU A 208 4.05 4.52 6.19
CA LEU A 208 5.18 5.16 6.84
C LEU A 208 5.44 6.50 6.12
N PRO A 209 5.13 7.64 6.76
CA PRO A 209 5.29 8.95 6.14
C PRO A 209 6.75 9.39 6.13
N THR A 210 7.06 10.43 5.36
CA THR A 210 8.40 11.05 5.30
C THR A 210 8.88 11.54 6.68
N SER A 211 7.97 12.06 7.52
CA SER A 211 8.30 12.60 8.86
C SER A 211 8.25 11.55 9.98
N ARG A 212 8.49 10.28 9.66
CA ARG A 212 8.31 9.15 10.59
C ARG A 212 9.15 9.25 11.86
N THR A 213 10.37 9.78 11.81
CA THR A 213 11.18 10.05 13.02
C THR A 213 10.48 11.03 13.98
N GLY A 214 9.92 12.12 13.46
CA GLY A 214 9.23 13.13 14.28
C GLY A 214 8.01 12.55 15.00
N PHE A 215 7.20 11.79 14.28
CA PHE A 215 6.03 11.10 14.85
C PHE A 215 6.44 10.01 15.84
N LEU A 216 7.48 9.21 15.56
CA LEU A 216 7.99 8.20 16.49
C LEU A 216 8.41 8.79 17.84
N LEU A 217 9.01 9.97 17.84
CA LEU A 217 9.47 10.61 19.08
C LEU A 217 8.34 11.32 19.84
N THR A 218 7.23 11.63 19.18
CA THR A 218 6.14 12.45 19.73
C THR A 218 4.79 11.72 19.86
N TYR A 219 4.67 10.48 19.38
CA TYR A 219 3.38 9.76 19.32
C TYR A 219 2.64 9.67 20.66
N LYS A 220 3.35 9.58 21.79
CA LYS A 220 2.74 9.57 23.13
C LYS A 220 2.09 10.90 23.53
N GLU A 221 2.59 12.02 23.02
CA GLU A 221 1.96 13.32 23.24
C GLU A 221 0.81 13.53 22.24
N LEU A 222 1.01 13.11 20.99
CA LEU A 222 -0.03 13.15 19.96
C LEU A 222 -1.25 12.28 20.33
N SER A 223 -1.03 11.15 20.99
CA SER A 223 -2.11 10.25 21.45
C SER A 223 -2.99 10.87 22.54
N LYS A 224 -2.42 11.75 23.39
CA LYS A 224 -3.21 12.48 24.38
C LYS A 224 -4.17 13.46 23.70
N ILE A 225 -3.71 14.12 22.65
CA ILE A 225 -4.52 15.04 21.84
C ILE A 225 -5.66 14.27 21.14
N SER A 226 -5.36 13.12 20.54
CA SER A 226 -6.40 12.30 19.89
C SER A 226 -7.45 11.75 20.86
N ASN A 227 -7.03 11.34 22.07
CA ASN A 227 -7.93 10.83 23.10
C ASN A 227 -8.80 11.92 23.74
N MET A 228 -8.27 13.13 23.98
CA MET A 228 -9.06 14.25 24.50
C MET A 228 -10.21 14.66 23.56
N GLN A 229 -10.09 14.40 22.26
CA GLN A 229 -11.10 14.70 21.24
C GLN A 229 -12.19 13.62 21.10
N GLN A 230 -11.92 12.37 21.50
CA GLN A 230 -12.93 11.30 21.50
C GLN A 230 -13.91 11.40 22.67
N PHE A 231 -13.50 11.99 23.80
CA PHE A 231 -14.31 12.12 25.02
C PHE A 231 -14.97 13.50 25.21
N SER A 232 -14.75 14.46 24.32
CA SER A 232 -15.43 15.77 24.36
C SER A 232 -16.86 15.64 23.83
N ILE A 233 -17.80 15.42 24.76
CA ILE A 233 -19.24 15.57 24.51
C ILE A 233 -19.55 17.07 24.54
N GLY A 234 -19.81 17.67 23.37
CA GLY A 234 -20.27 19.05 23.24
C GLY A 234 -19.25 20.02 22.64
N GLU A 235 -19.65 20.59 21.51
CA GLU A 235 -19.16 21.78 20.79
C GLU A 235 -17.64 21.95 20.54
N LYS A 236 -17.30 21.78 19.24
CA LYS A 236 -15.98 21.89 18.59
C LYS A 236 -14.98 20.81 18.95
N LYS A 237 -15.11 19.64 18.29
CA LYS A 237 -13.96 18.77 18.04
C LYS A 237 -12.92 19.61 17.29
N GLU A 238 -11.83 19.99 17.96
CA GLU A 238 -10.68 20.55 17.26
C GLU A 238 -10.23 19.55 16.19
N LYS A 239 -10.22 19.98 14.94
CA LYS A 239 -9.92 19.11 13.81
C LYS A 239 -8.43 18.74 13.87
N THR A 240 -8.10 17.45 13.79
CA THR A 240 -6.72 17.05 13.56
C THR A 240 -6.30 17.51 12.16
N LEU A 241 -5.16 18.20 12.07
CA LEU A 241 -4.64 18.73 10.79
C LEU A 241 -3.94 17.66 9.93
N PHE A 242 -3.91 16.41 10.39
CA PHE A 242 -3.22 15.32 9.71
C PHE A 242 -4.12 14.62 8.68
N GLN A 243 -3.53 14.30 7.53
CA GLN A 243 -4.13 13.36 6.58
C GLN A 243 -4.34 12.00 7.26
N LYS A 244 -5.38 11.26 6.88
CA LYS A 244 -5.69 9.98 7.53
C LYS A 244 -4.55 8.94 7.52
N PRO A 245 -3.70 8.80 6.47
CA PRO A 245 -2.56 7.88 6.53
C PRO A 245 -1.58 8.21 7.67
N ILE A 246 -1.39 9.49 8.00
CA ILE A 246 -0.55 9.92 9.13
C ILE A 246 -1.22 9.55 10.46
N ILE A 247 -2.54 9.73 10.56
CA ILE A 247 -3.31 9.30 11.74
C ILE A 247 -3.15 7.78 11.94
N ASP A 248 -3.26 6.99 10.87
CA ASP A 248 -3.08 5.54 10.91
C ASP A 248 -1.66 5.12 11.28
N PHE A 249 -0.65 5.87 10.86
CA PHE A 249 0.74 5.65 11.27
C PHE A 249 0.91 5.88 12.79
N ILE A 250 0.40 7.00 13.31
CA ILE A 250 0.46 7.32 14.74
C ILE A 250 -0.28 6.25 15.55
N ASN A 251 -1.50 5.88 15.13
CA ASN A 251 -2.26 4.80 15.77
C ASN A 251 -1.50 3.48 15.73
N SER A 252 -0.85 3.18 14.60
CA SER A 252 -0.02 1.98 14.49
C SER A 252 1.16 1.96 15.47
N LEU A 253 1.74 3.11 15.81
CA LEU A 253 2.77 3.21 16.85
C LEU A 253 2.22 3.04 18.27
N ILE A 254 0.99 3.51 18.52
CA ILE A 254 0.30 3.32 19.80
C ILE A 254 -0.03 1.83 19.98
N ASP A 255 -0.54 1.18 18.94
CA ASP A 255 -0.98 -0.22 18.97
C ASP A 255 0.15 -1.21 19.26
N LEU A 256 1.41 -0.86 18.95
CA LEU A 256 2.60 -1.64 19.32
C LEU A 256 2.71 -1.87 20.84
N SER A 257 2.07 -1.04 21.65
CA SER A 257 2.08 -1.18 23.11
C SER A 257 1.22 -2.33 23.66
N TYR A 258 0.46 -3.01 22.80
CA TYR A 258 -0.44 -4.09 23.21
C TYR A 258 0.03 -5.49 22.77
N ASN A 259 1.01 -5.59 21.87
CA ASN A 259 1.57 -6.86 21.42
C ASN A 259 3.09 -6.90 21.59
N TYR A 260 3.57 -7.94 22.28
CA TYR A 260 4.99 -8.11 22.61
C TYR A 260 5.59 -9.39 22.06
N GLU A 261 4.78 -10.21 21.39
CA GLU A 261 5.27 -11.41 20.73
C GLU A 261 5.96 -11.03 19.42
N GLU A 262 7.13 -11.59 19.21
CA GLU A 262 7.89 -11.35 17.99
C GLU A 262 7.27 -12.14 16.84
N ASN A 263 7.12 -11.50 15.68
CA ASN A 263 6.59 -12.14 14.49
C ASN A 263 7.68 -13.02 13.84
N GLU A 264 7.47 -14.33 13.85
CA GLU A 264 8.38 -15.30 13.24
C GLU A 264 8.37 -15.26 11.69
N ASP A 265 7.30 -14.75 11.05
CA ASP A 265 7.17 -14.72 9.58
C ASP A 265 8.24 -13.84 8.92
N PHE A 266 8.74 -12.83 9.63
CA PHE A 266 9.69 -11.82 9.14
C PHE A 266 11.05 -11.86 9.83
N LYS A 267 11.36 -12.93 10.56
CA LYS A 267 12.58 -13.04 11.36
C LYS A 267 13.87 -12.84 10.57
N ASP A 268 13.95 -13.42 9.38
CA ASP A 268 15.03 -13.23 8.41
C ASP A 268 15.22 -11.76 8.00
N ILE A 269 14.12 -11.05 7.74
CA ILE A 269 14.15 -9.62 7.40
C ILE A 269 14.56 -8.78 8.62
N ILE A 270 14.04 -9.11 9.80
CA ILE A 270 14.39 -8.47 11.07
C ILE A 270 15.89 -8.64 11.32
N GLU A 271 16.46 -9.83 11.10
CA GLU A 271 17.89 -10.08 11.24
C GLU A 271 18.74 -9.23 10.28
N ILE A 272 18.29 -8.99 9.04
CA ILE A 272 18.97 -8.05 8.12
C ILE A 272 18.97 -6.63 8.72
N LEU A 273 17.83 -6.17 9.24
CA LEU A 273 17.73 -4.86 9.89
C LEU A 273 18.64 -4.75 11.12
N GLU A 274 18.62 -5.74 12.01
CA GLU A 274 19.44 -5.76 13.23
C GLU A 274 20.94 -5.80 12.90
N ASN A 275 21.34 -6.69 11.99
CA ASN A 275 22.75 -6.98 11.74
C ASN A 275 23.39 -6.02 10.74
N ASN A 276 22.66 -5.51 9.76
CA ASN A 276 23.25 -4.73 8.67
C ASN A 276 22.94 -3.24 8.73
N ILE A 277 21.80 -2.85 9.33
CA ILE A 277 21.36 -1.46 9.38
C ILE A 277 21.50 -0.86 10.79
N LEU A 278 20.80 -1.44 11.77
CA LEU A 278 20.72 -0.91 13.12
C LEU A 278 22.00 -1.18 13.93
N LYS A 279 22.65 -2.34 13.71
CA LYS A 279 23.76 -2.84 14.55
C LYS A 279 23.35 -3.00 16.01
N GLY A 280 22.13 -3.51 16.21
CA GLY A 280 21.47 -3.65 17.50
C GLY A 280 19.99 -3.96 17.34
N LYS A 281 19.26 -3.96 18.45
CA LYS A 281 17.82 -4.27 18.50
C LYS A 281 17.05 -3.10 19.07
N ILE A 282 15.81 -2.91 18.63
CA ILE A 282 14.85 -2.03 19.31
C ILE A 282 13.84 -2.91 20.02
N ASN A 283 13.55 -2.58 21.28
CA ASN A 283 12.66 -3.35 22.12
C ASN A 283 11.67 -2.41 22.83
N ILE A 284 10.51 -2.96 23.18
CA ILE A 284 9.48 -2.25 23.95
C ILE A 284 9.49 -2.78 25.39
N ASN A 285 9.58 -1.87 26.36
CA ASN A 285 9.43 -2.23 27.76
C ASN A 285 7.94 -2.51 28.05
N LYS A 286 7.62 -3.73 28.52
CA LYS A 286 6.26 -4.20 28.79
C LYS A 286 5.51 -3.42 29.88
N GLU A 287 6.24 -2.79 30.80
CA GLU A 287 5.64 -2.07 31.94
C GLU A 287 5.35 -0.60 31.58
N THR A 288 6.21 0.01 30.77
CA THR A 288 6.17 1.47 30.49
C THR A 288 5.79 1.80 29.05
N ASN A 289 5.69 0.80 28.18
CA ASN A 289 5.52 0.92 26.73
C ASN A 289 6.59 1.84 26.11
N ALA A 290 7.75 1.96 26.75
CA ALA A 290 8.85 2.78 26.27
C ALA A 290 9.69 1.96 25.30
N MET A 291 9.90 2.51 24.11
CA MET A 291 10.82 1.98 23.11
C MET A 291 12.25 2.37 23.51
N TYR A 292 13.18 1.43 23.38
CA TYR A 292 14.60 1.67 23.57
C TYR A 292 15.41 0.88 22.55
N TYR A 293 16.52 1.45 22.13
CA TYR A 293 17.53 0.80 21.33
C TYR A 293 18.59 0.15 22.22
N GLN A 294 19.06 -1.03 21.82
CA GLN A 294 20.14 -1.75 22.47
C GLN A 294 21.19 -2.11 21.42
N PRO A 295 22.41 -1.53 21.47
CA PRO A 295 23.49 -1.86 20.55
C PRO A 295 23.88 -3.34 20.66
N SER A 296 24.33 -3.92 19.54
CA SER A 296 24.94 -5.25 19.56
C SER A 296 26.12 -5.27 20.53
N ASN A 297 26.25 -6.35 21.31
CA ASN A 297 27.31 -6.54 22.32
C ASN A 297 27.30 -5.52 23.47
N SER A 298 26.16 -4.89 23.75
CA SER A 298 26.00 -3.97 24.88
C SER A 298 24.70 -4.23 25.63
N ASP A 299 24.74 -4.09 26.95
CA ASP A 299 23.55 -4.08 27.80
C ASP A 299 22.95 -2.68 27.95
N LEU A 300 23.56 -1.67 27.32
CA LEU A 300 23.08 -0.28 27.35
C LEU A 300 21.72 -0.18 26.66
N LYS A 301 20.73 0.32 27.40
CA LYS A 301 19.41 0.67 26.87
C LYS A 301 19.36 2.17 26.59
N VAL A 302 19.33 2.53 25.32
CA VAL A 302 19.30 3.92 24.86
C VAL A 302 17.85 4.32 24.56
N PRO A 303 17.29 5.33 25.23
CA PRO A 303 15.99 5.89 24.86
C PRO A 303 15.98 6.38 23.41
N MET A 304 14.85 6.24 22.70
CA MET A 304 14.78 6.57 21.26
C MET A 304 15.15 8.03 20.95
N HIS A 305 14.85 8.99 21.83
CA HIS A 305 15.18 10.41 21.62
C HIS A 305 16.68 10.72 21.72
N LEU A 306 17.50 9.79 22.22
CA LEU A 306 18.97 9.90 22.26
C LEU A 306 19.64 9.08 21.15
N CYS A 307 18.86 8.38 20.32
CA CYS A 307 19.38 7.55 19.24
C CYS A 307 19.73 8.38 18.00
N SER A 308 20.56 7.82 17.12
CA SER A 308 20.89 8.45 15.84
C SER A 308 19.68 8.52 14.91
N ALA A 309 19.75 9.39 13.91
CA ALA A 309 18.73 9.52 12.88
C ALA A 309 18.46 8.19 12.16
N VAL A 310 19.51 7.42 11.82
CA VAL A 310 19.37 6.08 11.19
C VAL A 310 18.48 5.16 12.03
N ILE A 311 18.71 5.10 13.35
CA ILE A 311 17.97 4.20 14.25
C ILE A 311 16.50 4.62 14.31
N THR A 312 16.24 5.91 14.53
CA THR A 312 14.87 6.45 14.66
C THR A 312 14.10 6.39 13.34
N GLU A 313 14.78 6.50 12.22
CA GLU A 313 14.17 6.47 10.89
C GLU A 313 13.81 5.05 10.44
N VAL A 314 14.59 4.04 10.83
CA VAL A 314 14.33 2.62 10.53
C VAL A 314 13.40 1.97 11.55
N ALA A 315 13.33 2.54 12.76
CA ALA A 315 12.58 1.98 13.89
C ALA A 315 11.11 1.63 13.56
N PRO A 316 10.30 2.46 12.87
CA PRO A 316 8.91 2.13 12.63
C PRO A 316 8.74 0.87 11.77
N LEU A 317 9.52 0.74 10.70
CA LEU A 317 9.49 -0.47 9.85
C LEU A 317 9.92 -1.70 10.65
N TYR A 318 11.05 -1.59 11.36
CA TYR A 318 11.57 -2.67 12.20
C TYR A 318 10.55 -3.11 13.26
N LEU A 319 9.95 -2.16 13.99
CA LEU A 319 8.96 -2.45 15.04
C LEU A 319 7.68 -3.04 14.46
N PHE A 320 7.24 -2.57 13.29
CA PHE A 320 6.05 -3.11 12.64
C PHE A 320 6.24 -4.55 12.21
N LEU A 321 7.38 -4.86 11.57
CA LEU A 321 7.72 -6.24 11.21
C LEU A 321 7.87 -7.13 12.46
N LYS A 322 8.46 -6.57 13.52
CA LYS A 322 8.73 -7.32 14.75
C LYS A 322 7.49 -7.65 15.57
N TYR A 323 6.52 -6.73 15.71
CA TYR A 323 5.44 -6.87 16.70
C TYR A 323 4.02 -6.94 16.11
N TYR A 324 3.82 -6.75 14.80
CA TYR A 324 2.50 -7.00 14.20
C TYR A 324 2.40 -8.41 13.65
N ASN A 325 1.48 -9.20 14.21
CA ASN A 325 1.18 -10.55 13.73
C ASN A 325 0.54 -10.53 12.33
N ILE A 326 -0.29 -9.52 12.04
CA ILE A 326 -0.90 -9.32 10.72
C ILE A 326 -0.27 -8.08 10.09
N PHE A 327 0.70 -8.31 9.20
CA PHE A 327 1.35 -7.28 8.42
C PHE A 327 1.05 -7.54 6.94
N GLY A 328 0.34 -6.61 6.29
CA GLY A 328 -0.08 -6.73 4.90
C GLY A 328 0.77 -5.87 3.97
N ASP A 329 0.10 -5.17 3.06
CA ASP A 329 0.76 -4.29 2.10
C ASP A 329 1.32 -3.04 2.80
N LEU A 330 2.42 -2.52 2.26
CA LEU A 330 3.25 -1.49 2.89
C LEU A 330 3.44 -0.31 1.95
N PHE A 331 3.19 0.89 2.48
CA PHE A 331 3.46 2.16 1.82
C PHE A 331 4.56 2.88 2.61
N ILE A 332 5.65 3.26 1.95
CA ILE A 332 6.74 4.03 2.57
C ILE A 332 7.08 5.25 1.71
N GLU A 333 7.03 6.43 2.31
CA GLU A 333 7.60 7.63 1.70
C GLU A 333 9.08 7.73 2.02
N GLU A 334 9.89 7.98 0.99
CA GLU A 334 11.32 8.28 1.07
C GLU A 334 12.05 7.34 2.06
N PRO A 335 12.05 6.01 1.80
CA PRO A 335 12.67 5.02 2.68
C PRO A 335 14.13 5.35 3.03
N GLU A 336 14.85 5.98 2.11
CA GLU A 336 16.27 6.33 2.16
C GLU A 336 16.63 7.48 3.12
N LEU A 337 15.66 8.24 3.64
CA LEU A 337 15.99 9.42 4.44
C LEU A 337 16.92 9.06 5.59
N SER A 338 17.88 9.94 5.88
CA SER A 338 18.93 9.75 6.89
C SER A 338 19.86 8.53 6.69
N LEU A 339 19.68 7.72 5.64
CA LEU A 339 20.54 6.57 5.35
C LEU A 339 21.63 6.95 4.34
N HIS A 340 22.86 6.55 4.62
CA HIS A 340 23.93 6.63 3.62
C HIS A 340 23.83 5.48 2.61
N LEU A 341 24.50 5.62 1.46
CA LEU A 341 24.35 4.72 0.29
C LEU A 341 24.45 3.23 0.62
N LYS A 342 25.39 2.83 1.49
CA LYS A 342 25.54 1.42 1.90
C LYS A 342 24.30 0.89 2.64
N LEU A 343 23.68 1.69 3.50
CA LEU A 343 22.45 1.30 4.20
C LEU A 343 21.23 1.31 3.28
N GLN A 344 21.19 2.24 2.32
CA GLN A 344 20.12 2.26 1.31
C GLN A 344 20.10 0.95 0.50
N LYS A 345 21.27 0.39 0.13
CA LYS A 345 21.35 -0.94 -0.49
C LYS A 345 20.78 -2.05 0.41
N GLN A 346 21.07 -2.01 1.71
CA GLN A 346 20.49 -2.99 2.66
C GLN A 346 18.99 -2.81 2.83
N LEU A 347 18.49 -1.58 2.81
CA LEU A 347 17.05 -1.32 2.86
C LEU A 347 16.36 -1.80 1.58
N ALA A 348 16.94 -1.58 0.41
CA ALA A 348 16.44 -2.10 -0.86
C ALA A 348 16.34 -3.64 -0.84
N ARG A 349 17.34 -4.33 -0.27
CA ARG A 349 17.30 -5.77 -0.01
C ARG A 349 16.10 -6.16 0.88
N VAL A 350 15.85 -5.42 1.96
CA VAL A 350 14.69 -5.63 2.84
C VAL A 350 13.37 -5.47 2.09
N LEU A 351 13.23 -4.44 1.25
CA LEU A 351 12.02 -4.22 0.44
C LEU A 351 11.78 -5.37 -0.54
N ILE A 352 12.83 -5.87 -1.20
CA ILE A 352 12.74 -7.05 -2.09
C ILE A 352 12.28 -8.29 -1.32
N ASN A 353 12.86 -8.55 -0.15
CA ASN A 353 12.49 -9.70 0.68
C ASN A 353 11.01 -9.63 1.10
N LEU A 354 10.48 -8.44 1.42
CA LEU A 354 9.05 -8.24 1.72
C LEU A 354 8.16 -8.61 0.52
N VAL A 355 8.56 -8.19 -0.69
CA VAL A 355 7.84 -8.53 -1.93
C VAL A 355 7.87 -10.03 -2.19
N ASN A 356 9.01 -10.68 -1.96
CA ASN A 356 9.14 -12.14 -2.09
C ASN A 356 8.32 -12.91 -1.05
N LYS A 357 8.11 -12.34 0.15
CA LYS A 357 7.14 -12.82 1.14
C LYS A 357 5.68 -12.43 0.85
N LYS A 358 5.35 -12.09 -0.40
CA LYS A 358 3.99 -11.83 -0.87
C LYS A 358 3.34 -10.65 -0.14
N ARG A 359 4.11 -9.61 0.16
CA ARG A 359 3.59 -8.30 0.58
C ARG A 359 3.72 -7.34 -0.58
N ASN A 360 2.65 -6.58 -0.87
CA ASN A 360 2.80 -5.52 -1.84
C ASN A 360 3.52 -4.34 -1.16
N VAL A 361 4.48 -3.75 -1.85
CA VAL A 361 5.28 -2.64 -1.35
C VAL A 361 5.14 -1.49 -2.35
N ILE A 362 4.78 -0.31 -1.85
CA ILE A 362 4.70 0.92 -2.63
C ILE A 362 5.62 1.93 -1.97
N ILE A 363 6.61 2.42 -2.71
CA ILE A 363 7.52 3.44 -2.21
C ILE A 363 7.54 4.68 -3.09
N SER A 364 7.70 5.85 -2.46
CA SER A 364 8.24 7.03 -3.14
C SER A 364 9.72 7.15 -2.84
N THR A 365 10.54 7.49 -3.84
CA THR A 365 11.98 7.64 -3.64
C THR A 365 12.58 8.61 -4.66
N HIS A 366 13.66 9.27 -4.26
CA HIS A 366 14.59 9.99 -5.13
C HIS A 366 15.99 9.34 -5.10
N SER A 367 16.14 8.19 -4.44
CA SER A 367 17.40 7.48 -4.31
C SER A 367 17.69 6.62 -5.53
N ASP A 368 18.64 7.08 -6.33
CA ASP A 368 19.24 6.28 -7.40
C ASP A 368 19.89 4.99 -6.87
N THR A 369 20.41 5.01 -5.64
CA THR A 369 21.06 3.82 -5.05
C THR A 369 20.07 2.70 -4.72
N ILE A 370 18.87 3.02 -4.24
CA ILE A 370 17.80 2.03 -4.04
C ILE A 370 17.40 1.45 -5.40
N LEU A 371 17.18 2.32 -6.39
CA LEU A 371 16.76 1.93 -7.72
C LEU A 371 17.78 1.05 -8.43
N GLU A 372 19.06 1.43 -8.39
CA GLU A 372 20.16 0.66 -8.97
C GLU A 372 20.28 -0.72 -8.32
N HIS A 373 20.18 -0.80 -6.99
CA HIS A 373 20.23 -2.09 -6.31
C HIS A 373 19.08 -3.00 -6.71
N ILE A 374 17.84 -2.48 -6.75
CA ILE A 374 16.67 -3.24 -7.20
C ILE A 374 16.84 -3.69 -8.65
N ASN A 375 17.35 -2.81 -9.51
CA ASN A 375 17.60 -3.13 -10.92
C ASN A 375 18.62 -4.26 -11.08
N ASN A 376 19.74 -4.18 -10.36
CA ASN A 376 20.78 -5.20 -10.35
C ASN A 376 20.24 -6.55 -9.85
N MET A 377 19.40 -6.55 -8.81
CA MET A 377 18.77 -7.76 -8.29
C MET A 377 17.73 -8.35 -9.25
N ALA A 378 17.08 -7.52 -10.07
CA ALA A 378 16.16 -7.98 -11.12
C ALA A 378 16.88 -8.63 -12.32
N VAL A 379 18.00 -8.05 -12.74
CA VAL A 379 18.87 -8.63 -13.77
C VAL A 379 19.51 -9.93 -13.27
N LEU A 380 19.99 -9.96 -12.02
CA LEU A 380 20.55 -11.16 -11.41
C LEU A 380 19.52 -12.30 -11.30
N HIS A 381 18.27 -11.98 -10.97
CA HIS A 381 17.18 -12.96 -10.96
C HIS A 381 16.94 -13.60 -12.34
N SER A 382 17.06 -12.79 -13.39
CA SER A 382 16.78 -13.17 -14.78
C SER A 382 17.97 -13.84 -15.49
N MET A 383 19.12 -13.96 -14.84
CA MET A 383 20.34 -14.52 -15.41
C MET A 383 20.17 -16.00 -15.75
N LYS A 384 20.46 -16.37 -17.01
CA LYS A 384 20.34 -17.75 -17.52
C LYS A 384 21.51 -18.67 -17.12
N ASP A 385 22.68 -18.09 -16.82
CA ASP A 385 23.87 -18.84 -16.40
C ASP A 385 23.83 -19.05 -14.88
N ASP A 386 23.30 -20.20 -14.47
CA ASP A 386 23.17 -20.56 -13.05
C ASP A 386 24.52 -20.63 -12.32
N ASN A 387 25.60 -21.02 -13.00
CA ASN A 387 26.93 -21.09 -12.36
C ASN A 387 27.43 -19.68 -12.01
N LYS A 388 27.32 -18.75 -12.96
CA LYS A 388 27.68 -17.35 -12.74
C LYS A 388 26.78 -16.68 -11.70
N LYS A 389 25.47 -16.93 -11.77
CA LYS A 389 24.50 -16.43 -10.79
C LYS A 389 24.86 -16.88 -9.37
N ASN A 390 25.09 -18.19 -9.18
CA ASN A 390 25.46 -18.75 -7.89
C ASN A 390 26.81 -18.21 -7.37
N GLN A 391 27.77 -17.96 -8.26
CA GLN A 391 29.04 -17.32 -7.90
C GLN A 391 28.82 -15.89 -7.36
N ILE A 392 28.01 -15.07 -8.04
CA ILE A 392 27.71 -13.69 -7.62
C ILE A 392 26.97 -13.69 -6.28
N LEU A 393 25.94 -14.53 -6.12
CA LEU A 393 25.22 -14.65 -4.86
C LEU A 393 26.17 -14.95 -3.69
N LYS A 394 27.11 -15.88 -3.89
CA LYS A 394 28.11 -16.23 -2.87
C LYS A 394 29.11 -15.09 -2.61
N GLU A 395 29.62 -14.44 -3.65
CA GLU A 395 30.61 -13.36 -3.54
C GLU A 395 30.09 -12.17 -2.72
N TYR A 396 28.83 -11.79 -2.96
CA TYR A 396 28.20 -10.64 -2.30
C TYR A 396 27.35 -11.00 -1.08
N SER A 397 27.35 -12.28 -0.67
CA SER A 397 26.56 -12.80 0.46
C SER A 397 25.06 -12.51 0.33
N TYR A 398 24.54 -12.71 -0.87
CA TYR A 398 23.12 -12.66 -1.20
C TYR A 398 22.51 -14.07 -1.24
N THR A 399 21.20 -14.13 -1.04
CA THR A 399 20.37 -15.31 -1.22
C THR A 399 19.43 -15.12 -2.41
N GLU A 400 18.75 -16.19 -2.84
CA GLU A 400 17.73 -16.08 -3.89
C GLU A 400 16.59 -15.11 -3.49
N ASP A 401 16.25 -15.03 -2.21
CA ASP A 401 15.24 -14.11 -1.67
C ASP A 401 15.64 -12.64 -1.76
N ASP A 402 16.93 -12.35 -1.98
CA ASP A 402 17.45 -11.00 -2.24
C ASP A 402 17.30 -10.59 -3.72
N THR A 403 16.98 -11.53 -4.60
CA THR A 403 16.72 -11.28 -6.03
C THR A 403 15.23 -11.09 -6.29
N ILE A 404 14.84 -10.46 -7.40
CA ILE A 404 13.43 -10.17 -7.67
C ILE A 404 13.05 -10.37 -9.13
N ASP A 405 11.92 -11.02 -9.40
CA ASP A 405 11.39 -11.10 -10.76
C ASP A 405 11.00 -9.70 -11.25
N ILE A 406 11.56 -9.32 -12.39
CA ILE A 406 11.29 -8.04 -13.06
C ILE A 406 9.79 -7.85 -13.34
N GLY A 407 9.04 -8.94 -13.54
CA GLY A 407 7.59 -8.91 -13.75
C GLY A 407 6.79 -8.38 -12.55
N LYS A 408 7.36 -8.42 -11.33
CA LYS A 408 6.73 -7.92 -10.10
C LYS A 408 6.91 -6.41 -9.89
N ILE A 409 7.86 -5.80 -10.62
CA ILE A 409 8.28 -4.41 -10.43
C ILE A 409 7.54 -3.50 -11.41
N ARG A 410 7.03 -2.37 -10.92
CA ARG A 410 6.53 -1.25 -11.72
C ARG A 410 7.20 0.03 -11.24
N ILE A 411 7.88 0.71 -12.14
CA ILE A 411 8.52 1.99 -11.84
C ILE A 411 7.78 3.08 -12.61
N TYR A 412 7.32 4.10 -11.91
CA TYR A 412 6.66 5.27 -12.47
C TYR A 412 7.52 6.50 -12.20
N GLN A 413 8.06 7.07 -13.25
CA GLN A 413 8.88 8.27 -13.25
C GLN A 413 7.96 9.50 -13.27
N PHE A 414 8.15 10.41 -12.32
CA PHE A 414 7.42 11.67 -12.16
C PHE A 414 8.33 12.79 -12.64
N ASP A 415 7.96 13.39 -13.77
CA ASP A 415 8.72 14.49 -14.38
C ASP A 415 7.86 15.76 -14.36
N THR A 416 8.32 16.76 -13.61
CA THR A 416 7.67 18.07 -13.52
C THR A 416 8.29 19.02 -14.54
N ASP A 417 7.45 19.67 -15.34
CA ASP A 417 7.88 20.67 -16.31
C ASP A 417 8.06 22.07 -15.70
N ASP A 418 8.52 23.03 -16.51
CA ASP A 418 8.73 24.42 -16.09
C ASP A 418 7.43 25.15 -15.67
N ASN A 419 6.25 24.59 -15.98
CA ASN A 419 4.94 25.12 -15.58
C ASN A 419 4.43 24.48 -14.28
N ASP A 420 5.27 23.72 -13.56
CA ASP A 420 4.91 22.94 -12.37
C ASP A 420 3.80 21.90 -12.65
N ILE A 421 3.72 21.38 -13.88
CA ILE A 421 2.84 20.28 -14.25
C ILE A 421 3.64 18.98 -14.25
N THR A 422 3.16 17.96 -13.53
CA THR A 422 3.81 16.65 -13.50
C THR A 422 3.18 15.68 -14.49
N THR A 423 4.04 15.05 -15.29
CA THR A 423 3.72 13.90 -16.13
C THR A 423 4.30 12.64 -15.51
N ILE A 424 3.62 11.50 -15.71
CA ILE A 424 4.04 10.22 -15.16
C ILE A 424 4.31 9.25 -16.30
N LYS A 425 5.51 8.68 -16.35
CA LYS A 425 5.96 7.72 -17.36
C LYS A 425 6.28 6.38 -16.70
N GLU A 426 5.61 5.31 -17.12
CA GLU A 426 6.00 3.95 -16.72
C GLU A 426 7.32 3.57 -17.40
N LEU A 427 8.30 3.14 -16.61
CA LEU A 427 9.56 2.60 -17.11
C LEU A 427 9.42 1.10 -17.32
N LYS A 428 9.62 0.66 -18.56
CA LYS A 428 9.58 -0.76 -18.92
C LYS A 428 10.92 -1.42 -18.62
N GLY A 429 10.88 -2.53 -17.90
CA GLY A 429 12.05 -3.35 -17.60
C GLY A 429 12.30 -4.40 -18.68
N ASP A 430 13.58 -4.66 -18.95
CA ASP A 430 14.05 -5.76 -19.77
C ASP A 430 14.79 -6.80 -18.91
N ARG A 431 14.67 -8.09 -19.24
CA ARG A 431 15.26 -9.17 -18.42
C ARG A 431 16.79 -9.20 -18.48
N GLU A 432 17.40 -8.69 -19.55
CA GLU A 432 18.84 -8.70 -19.74
C GLU A 432 19.47 -7.39 -19.23
N THR A 433 18.82 -6.24 -19.47
CA THR A 433 19.37 -4.92 -19.12
C THR A 433 18.71 -4.25 -17.91
N GLY A 434 17.60 -4.78 -17.42
CA GLY A 434 16.83 -4.18 -16.35
C GLY A 434 16.02 -2.96 -16.81
N PHE A 435 15.80 -2.00 -15.91
CA PHE A 435 15.14 -0.72 -16.15
C PHE A 435 16.17 0.35 -16.53
N TYR A 436 15.84 1.17 -17.54
CA TYR A 436 16.60 2.36 -17.87
C TYR A 436 16.03 3.57 -17.10
N ILE A 437 16.83 4.15 -16.21
CA ILE A 437 16.43 5.24 -15.30
C ILE A 437 17.19 6.50 -15.69
N GLU A 438 16.52 7.41 -16.38
CA GLU A 438 17.12 8.60 -17.00
C GLU A 438 17.70 9.61 -15.99
N THR A 439 17.04 9.79 -14.84
CA THR A 439 17.41 10.80 -13.82
C THR A 439 18.82 10.61 -13.28
N PHE A 440 19.21 9.36 -13.01
CA PHE A 440 20.54 9.00 -12.52
C PHE A 440 21.66 9.46 -13.46
N HIS A 441 21.48 9.20 -14.75
CA HIS A 441 22.51 9.50 -15.75
C HIS A 441 22.66 11.00 -15.97
N LYS A 442 21.56 11.77 -15.89
CA LYS A 442 21.59 13.20 -16.19
C LYS A 442 22.38 14.00 -15.14
N TYR A 443 22.13 13.78 -13.84
CA TYR A 443 22.81 14.54 -12.80
C TYR A 443 24.30 14.20 -12.70
N ILE A 444 24.65 12.90 -12.69
CA ILE A 444 26.05 12.47 -12.61
C ILE A 444 26.84 12.93 -13.83
N ASN A 445 26.26 12.80 -15.04
CA ASN A 445 26.94 13.29 -16.25
C ASN A 445 27.11 14.81 -16.20
N ASN A 446 26.11 15.57 -15.77
CA ASN A 446 26.23 17.02 -15.66
C ASN A 446 27.28 17.42 -14.63
N ALA A 447 27.32 16.77 -13.47
CA ALA A 447 28.33 17.03 -12.44
C ALA A 447 29.74 16.65 -12.91
N SER A 448 29.88 15.58 -13.69
CA SER A 448 31.15 15.21 -14.33
C SER A 448 31.58 16.25 -15.36
N LEU A 449 30.66 16.68 -16.24
CA LEU A 449 30.92 17.72 -17.24
C LEU A 449 31.27 19.07 -16.60
N GLU A 450 30.60 19.42 -15.50
CA GLU A 450 30.91 20.61 -14.72
C GLU A 450 32.30 20.52 -14.08
N TYR A 451 32.64 19.37 -13.48
CA TYR A 451 33.99 19.13 -12.96
C TYR A 451 35.04 19.24 -14.07
N ASP A 452 34.80 18.62 -15.21
CA ASP A 452 35.72 18.68 -16.36
C ASP A 452 35.88 20.14 -16.82
N ALA A 453 34.78 20.88 -17.01
CA ALA A 453 34.82 22.29 -17.41
C ALA A 453 35.49 23.23 -16.40
N ILE A 454 35.39 22.95 -15.09
CA ILE A 454 36.07 23.74 -14.04
C ILE A 454 37.59 23.48 -14.04
N ASN A 455 38.00 22.27 -14.46
CA ASN A 455 39.39 21.84 -14.41
C ASN A 455 40.07 21.80 -15.80
N GLU A 456 39.41 22.29 -16.85
CA GLU A 456 40.02 22.56 -18.16
C GLU A 456 40.82 23.88 -18.08
N ASP A 457 42.12 23.82 -18.41
CA ASP A 457 43.11 24.93 -18.41
C ASP A 457 42.84 26.03 -19.46
#